data_AF-A0A1S2LJH9-F1
#
_entry.id   AF-A0A1S2LJH9-F1
#
_cell.length_a   1.000
_cell.length_b   1.000
_cell.length_c   1.000
_cell.angle_alpha   90.00
_cell.angle_beta   90.00
_cell.angle_gamma   90.00
#
_symmetry.space_group_name_H-M   'P 1'
#
loop_
_entity.id
_entity.type
_entity.pdbx_description
1 polymer ?
#
loop_
_entity_poly.entity_id
_entity_poly.type
_entity_poly.pdbx_seq_one_letter_code
_entity_poly.pdbx_strand_id
1 'polypeptide(L)' 'MDKDCYVNIKNELLENELLEAEFIGVFQYSHVLDPSPMIGGHSGGVIAYPIAVVKLDEKLKEVKLSDITFKR' A
#
# COMPACT_ATOMS: atom_id res chain seq x y z
N MET A 1 0.58 14.58 15.18
CA MET A 1 -0.61 15.39 14.84
C MET A 1 -1.36 14.55 13.85
N ASP A 2 -2.19 13.68 14.42
CA ASP A 2 -2.86 12.60 13.70
C ASP A 2 -3.90 13.26 12.80
N LYS A 3 -3.71 13.10 11.49
CA LYS A 3 -4.62 13.66 10.48
C LYS A 3 -5.59 12.57 10.11
N ASP A 4 -6.85 12.75 10.46
CA ASP A 4 -7.94 11.90 9.97
C ASP A 4 -7.97 11.97 8.44
N CYS A 5 -7.95 10.82 7.77
CA CYS A 5 -8.03 10.74 6.31
C CYS A 5 -9.23 9.87 5.89
N TYR A 6 -9.68 9.99 4.64
CA TYR A 6 -10.51 8.95 4.05
C TYR A 6 -9.62 8.12 3.13
N VAL A 7 -9.78 6.81 3.18
CA VAL A 7 -9.08 5.91 2.27
C VAL A 7 -10.13 5.33 1.36
N ASN A 8 -9.99 5.58 0.07
CA ASN A 8 -10.79 4.89 -0.92
C ASN A 8 -10.20 3.50 -1.10
N ILE A 9 -10.52 2.61 -0.17
CA ILE A 9 -10.16 1.21 -0.32
C ILE A 9 -11.12 0.64 -1.36
N LYS A 10 -10.65 0.54 -2.61
CA LYS A 10 -11.33 -0.26 -3.62
C LYS A 10 -11.38 -1.70 -3.13
N ASN A 11 -12.53 -2.11 -2.59
CA ASN A 11 -12.79 -3.49 -2.24
C ASN A 11 -13.06 -4.25 -3.55
N GLU A 12 -12.38 -5.38 -3.77
CA GLU A 12 -12.58 -6.21 -4.97
C GLU A 12 -14.01 -6.77 -5.08
N LEU A 13 -14.82 -6.65 -4.02
CA LEU A 13 -16.21 -7.12 -3.94
C LEU A 13 -17.26 -6.01 -4.03
N LEU A 14 -16.90 -4.74 -3.84
CA LEU A 14 -17.81 -3.60 -3.82
C LEU A 14 -17.14 -2.42 -4.52
N GLU A 15 -17.55 -2.14 -5.76
CA GLU A 15 -17.09 -0.96 -6.48
C GLU A 15 -17.47 0.32 -5.72
N ASN A 16 -16.45 1.02 -5.18
CA ASN A 16 -16.47 2.40 -4.70
C ASN A 16 -17.14 2.69 -3.34
N GLU A 17 -16.81 1.92 -2.30
CA GLU A 17 -17.08 2.36 -0.91
C GLU A 17 -15.87 3.12 -0.34
N LEU A 18 -16.10 4.37 0.10
CA LEU A 18 -15.09 5.15 0.83
C LEU A 18 -15.14 4.78 2.30
N LEU A 19 -14.03 4.28 2.84
CA LEU A 19 -13.91 3.96 4.26
C LEU A 19 -13.06 5.02 4.97
N GLU A 20 -13.49 5.41 6.16
CA GLU A 20 -12.72 6.30 7.01
C GLU A 20 -11.60 5.53 7.71
N ALA A 21 -10.38 6.08 7.69
CA ALA A 21 -9.23 5.46 8.32
C ALA A 21 -8.24 6.52 8.82
N GLU A 22 -7.44 6.16 9.81
CA GLU A 22 -6.40 7.05 10.33
C GLU A 22 -5.14 6.90 9.46
N PHE A 23 -4.64 8.01 8.89
CA PHE A 23 -3.41 7.99 8.10
C PHE A 23 -2.19 7.90 9.01
N ILE A 24 -1.41 6.83 8.87
CA ILE A 24 -0.19 6.65 9.68
C ILE A 24 1.02 7.25 8.97
N GLY A 25 1.20 6.96 7.67
CA GLY A 25 2.35 7.45 6.92
C GLY A 25 2.57 6.75 5.58
N VAL A 26 3.57 7.24 4.85
CA VAL A 26 4.11 6.59 3.64
C VAL A 26 5.40 5.86 4.00
N PHE A 27 5.48 4.60 3.60
CA PHE A 27 6.60 3.71 3.84
C PHE A 27 7.08 3.08 2.53
N GLN A 28 8.30 2.55 2.52
CA GLN A 28 8.83 1.83 1.37
C GLN A 28 8.49 0.34 1.48
N TYR A 29 7.66 -0.17 0.57
CA TYR A 29 7.56 -1.61 0.35
C TYR A 29 8.80 -2.09 -0.39
N SER A 30 9.30 -3.29 -0.06
CA SER A 30 10.44 -3.89 -0.74
C SER A 30 10.27 -5.40 -0.81
N HIS A 31 10.26 -5.94 -2.03
CA HIS A 31 10.22 -7.36 -2.28
C HIS A 31 11.50 -7.78 -3.01
N VAL A 32 12.24 -8.68 -2.38
CA VAL A 32 13.45 -9.26 -2.98
C VAL A 32 13.02 -10.21 -4.09
N LEU A 33 13.57 -9.99 -5.27
CA LEU A 33 13.47 -10.92 -6.39
C LEU A 33 14.71 -11.80 -6.38
N ASP A 34 14.52 -13.09 -6.14
CA ASP A 34 15.61 -14.05 -6.21
C ASP A 34 16.15 -14.16 -7.64
N PRO A 35 17.47 -14.37 -7.81
CA PRO A 35 18.03 -14.61 -9.13
C PRO A 35 17.47 -15.90 -9.72
N SER A 36 17.28 -15.92 -11.04
CA SER A 36 16.96 -17.15 -11.75
C SER A 36 18.19 -18.06 -11.80
N PRO A 37 18.09 -19.34 -11.37
CA PRO A 37 19.23 -20.27 -11.36
C PRO A 37 19.55 -20.84 -12.75
N MET A 38 18.79 -20.48 -13.79
CA MET A 38 18.98 -21.00 -15.16
C MET A 38 20.11 -20.29 -15.88
N ILE A 39 20.79 -21.00 -16.79
CA ILE A 39 21.78 -20.40 -17.69
C ILE A 39 21.07 -19.38 -18.58
N GLY A 40 21.49 -18.12 -18.51
CA GLY A 40 20.83 -16.99 -19.19
C GLY A 40 19.63 -16.38 -18.45
N GLY A 41 19.40 -16.76 -17.19
CA GLY A 41 18.34 -16.21 -16.35
C GLY A 41 18.58 -14.76 -15.91
N HIS A 42 17.55 -14.14 -15.31
CA HIS A 42 17.66 -12.78 -14.78
C HIS A 42 18.45 -12.74 -13.47
N SER A 43 19.19 -11.65 -13.25
CA SER A 43 19.81 -11.36 -11.96
C SER A 43 18.74 -11.12 -10.90
N GLY A 44 19.10 -11.38 -9.64
CA GLY A 44 18.28 -10.97 -8.50
C GLY A 44 18.20 -9.44 -8.42
N GLY A 45 17.25 -8.95 -7.63
CA GLY A 45 17.02 -7.53 -7.47
C GLY A 45 16.00 -7.23 -6.39
N VAL A 46 15.51 -5.99 -6.36
CA VAL A 46 14.45 -5.57 -5.43
C VAL A 46 13.40 -4.80 -6.21
N ILE A 47 12.13 -5.19 -6.05
CA ILE A 47 11.00 -4.32 -6.40
C ILE A 47 10.72 -3.45 -5.18
N ALA A 48 10.93 -2.15 -5.30
CA ALA A 48 10.64 -1.18 -4.24
C ALA A 48 9.71 -0.08 -4.75
N TYR A 49 8.69 0.25 -3.96
CA TYR A 49 7.77 1.33 -4.25
C TYR A 49 7.13 1.85 -2.95
N PRO A 50 6.68 3.12 -2.92
CA PRO A 50 6.02 3.67 -1.76
C PRO A 50 4.60 3.09 -1.60
N ILE A 51 4.27 2.72 -0.38
CA ILE A 51 2.92 2.35 0.06
C ILE A 51 2.50 3.29 1.18
N ALA A 52 1.21 3.48 1.37
CA ALA A 52 0.71 4.12 2.57
C ALA A 52 0.20 3.09 3.55
N VAL A 53 0.43 3.35 4.83
CA VAL A 53 -0.14 2.56 5.93
C VAL A 53 -1.23 3.38 6.60
N VAL A 54 -2.38 2.74 6.76
CA VAL A 54 -3.57 3.32 7.37
C VAL A 54 -4.06 2.39 8.46
N LYS A 55 -4.67 2.94 9.51
CA LYS A 55 -5.35 2.16 10.53
C LYS A 55 -6.85 2.16 10.25
N LEU A 56 -7.37 0.98 9.96
CA LEU A 56 -8.78 0.71 9.67
C LEU A 56 -9.23 -0.44 10.57
N ASP A 57 -10.35 -0.29 11.27
CA ASP A 57 -10.90 -1.32 12.17
C ASP A 57 -9.85 -1.88 13.15
N GLU A 58 -9.07 -1.00 13.78
CA GLU A 58 -7.97 -1.31 14.71
C GLU A 58 -6.82 -2.14 14.11
N LYS A 59 -6.80 -2.32 12.78
CA LYS A 59 -5.75 -3.05 12.05
C LYS A 59 -5.00 -2.11 11.11
N LEU A 60 -3.70 -2.38 10.96
CA LEU A 60 -2.89 -1.73 9.93
C LEU A 60 -3.15 -2.39 8.59
N LYS A 61 -3.37 -1.56 7.56
CA LYS A 61 -3.50 -2.00 6.17
C LYS A 61 -2.55 -1.21 5.28
N GLU A 62 -1.96 -1.91 4.33
CA GLU A 62 -1.18 -1.33 3.24
C GLU A 62 -2.13 -0.97 2.10
N VAL A 63 -2.03 0.26 1.59
CA VAL A 63 -2.82 0.73 0.45
C VAL A 63 -1.93 1.49 -0.54
N LYS A 64 -2.33 1.52 -1.82
CA LYS A 64 -1.61 2.30 -2.83
C LYS A 64 -1.81 3.79 -2.56
N LEU A 65 -0.81 4.59 -2.92
CA LEU A 65 -0.90 6.04 -2.76
C LEU A 65 -2.07 6.64 -3.57
N SER A 66 -2.40 6.06 -4.72
CA SER A 66 -3.53 6.48 -5.56
C SER A 66 -4.90 6.27 -4.91
N ASP A 67 -4.97 5.47 -3.85
CA ASP A 67 -6.21 5.01 -3.24
C ASP A 67 -6.53 5.83 -1.97
N ILE A 68 -5.72 6.84 -1.64
CA ILE A 68 -5.95 7.73 -0.48
C ILE A 68 -6.48 9.09 -0.93
N THR A 69 -7.45 9.62 -0.19
CA THR A 69 -7.94 10.99 -0.36
C THR A 69 -8.09 11.69 0.99
N PHE A 70 -7.26 12.71 1.23
CA PHE A 70 -7.30 13.46 2.50
C PHE A 70 -8.54 14.34 2.62
N LYS A 71 -9.08 14.46 3.83
CA LYS A 71 -10.09 15.47 4.17
C LYS A 71 -9.45 16.86 4.01
N ARG A 72 -10.19 17.81 3.44
CA ARG A 72 -9.79 19.22 3.40
C ARG A 72 -10.17 19.93 4.69
#